data_AF-A0A0S9NIN3-F1
#
_entry.id   AF-A0A0S9NIN3-F1
#
_cell.length_a   1.000
_cell.length_b   1.000
_cell.length_c   1.000
_cell.angle_alpha   90.00
_cell.angle_beta   90.00
_cell.angle_gamma   90.00
#
_symmetry.space_group_name_H-M   'P 1'
#
loop_
_entity.id
_entity.type
_entity.pdbx_description
1 polymer ?
#
loop_
_entity_poly.entity_id
_entity_poly.type
_entity_poly.pdbx_seq_one_letter_code
_entity_poly.pdbx_strand_id
1 'polypeptide(L)'
;MTDAAQLIARARSMLRRKTLYWAGSGGVDPRAPDCTTPLEVGRQWPGLPASQRAELAPLAQAAGLDLNDPTLVLPACDCSGFVCWALGIPRRTAAGEWINTDSIWADAKGAQRGFLLRAQAAAGDLVVYPKPADAKYGHVGIVTEVDGAGRATRVLHCSALNFALAPAGDAIRETAPAVFAQQAASVYCQPKTSLAAMVSGRM
;
A
#
# COMPACT_ATOMS: atom_id res chain seq x y z
N MET A 1 -0.32 -22.24 -0.63
CA MET A 1 0.35 -21.08 -1.25
C MET A 1 -0.70 -20.02 -1.47
N THR A 2 -0.49 -18.77 -1.06
CA THR A 2 -1.24 -17.69 -1.72
C THR A 2 -0.71 -17.69 -3.14
N ASP A 3 -1.51 -18.18 -4.08
CA ASP A 3 -1.13 -18.26 -5.48
C ASP A 3 -0.79 -16.84 -5.95
N ALA A 4 0.42 -16.62 -6.46
CA ALA A 4 0.88 -15.32 -6.93
C ALA A 4 -0.12 -14.74 -7.95
N ALA A 5 -0.70 -15.59 -8.80
CA ALA A 5 -1.72 -15.17 -9.76
C ALA A 5 -2.99 -14.64 -9.05
N GLN A 6 -3.45 -15.31 -7.99
CA GLN A 6 -4.60 -14.87 -7.20
C GLN A 6 -4.33 -13.56 -6.45
N LEU A 7 -3.15 -13.42 -5.83
CA LEU A 7 -2.72 -12.20 -5.17
C LEU A 7 -2.71 -11.02 -6.16
N ILE A 8 -2.08 -11.21 -7.31
CA ILE A 8 -1.96 -10.16 -8.33
C ILE A 8 -3.33 -9.84 -8.92
N ALA A 9 -4.18 -10.84 -9.22
CA ALA A 9 -5.53 -10.60 -9.71
C ALA A 9 -6.37 -9.80 -8.71
N ARG A 10 -6.30 -10.16 -7.43
CA ARG A 10 -6.96 -9.43 -6.34
C ARG A 10 -6.45 -8.00 -6.26
N ALA A 11 -5.13 -7.79 -6.27
CA ALA A 11 -4.51 -6.47 -6.27
C ALA A 11 -4.93 -5.61 -7.49
N ARG A 12 -4.92 -6.19 -8.70
CA ARG A 12 -5.33 -5.49 -9.93
C ARG A 12 -6.80 -5.11 -9.95
N SER A 13 -7.65 -5.79 -9.19
CA SER A 13 -9.08 -5.45 -9.09
C SER A 13 -9.33 -4.04 -8.51
N MET A 14 -8.32 -3.45 -7.86
CA MET A 14 -8.37 -2.10 -7.29
C MET A 14 -7.97 -0.98 -8.26
N LEU A 15 -7.45 -1.31 -9.44
CA LEU A 15 -7.08 -0.30 -10.44
C LEU A 15 -8.31 0.46 -10.96
N ARG A 16 -8.16 1.76 -11.22
CA ARG A 16 -9.18 2.64 -11.80
C ARG A 16 -10.40 2.85 -10.90
N ARG A 17 -10.20 2.76 -9.58
CA ARG A 17 -11.27 2.97 -8.57
C ARG A 17 -11.27 4.36 -7.95
N LYS A 18 -10.38 5.24 -8.40
CA LYS A 18 -10.21 6.60 -7.86
C LYS A 18 -9.93 6.62 -6.36
N THR A 19 -9.04 5.73 -5.93
CA THR A 19 -8.73 5.58 -4.50
C THR A 19 -7.90 6.77 -4.04
N LEU A 20 -8.28 7.41 -2.94
CA LEU A 20 -7.47 8.44 -2.30
C LEU A 20 -6.34 7.79 -1.48
N TYR A 21 -5.12 8.31 -1.61
CA TYR A 21 -4.05 7.93 -0.69
C TYR A 21 -4.27 8.63 0.66
N TRP A 22 -4.39 7.87 1.73
CA TRP A 22 -4.46 8.41 3.08
C TRP A 22 -3.78 7.49 4.08
N ALA A 23 -2.71 7.96 4.72
CA ALA A 23 -1.94 7.18 5.68
C ALA A 23 -2.83 6.68 6.82
N GLY A 24 -2.74 5.38 7.15
CA GLY A 24 -3.54 4.74 8.18
C GLY A 24 -4.92 4.27 7.71
N SER A 25 -5.32 4.54 6.46
CA SER A 25 -6.62 4.11 5.92
C SER A 25 -6.52 2.79 5.15
N GLY A 26 -7.63 2.06 5.11
CA GLY A 26 -7.77 0.87 4.28
C GLY A 26 -7.10 -0.39 4.86
N GLY A 27 -7.47 -1.53 4.27
CA GLY A 27 -6.93 -2.84 4.61
C GLY A 27 -7.30 -3.39 5.99
N VAL A 28 -8.32 -2.79 6.65
CA VAL A 28 -8.74 -3.18 8.01
C VAL A 28 -9.36 -4.58 8.01
N ASP A 29 -10.37 -4.82 7.17
CA ASP A 29 -10.95 -6.16 6.97
C ASP A 29 -10.35 -6.81 5.72
N PRO A 30 -9.56 -7.89 5.85
CA PRO A 30 -8.99 -8.58 4.70
C PRO A 30 -10.04 -9.29 3.85
N ARG A 31 -11.27 -9.45 4.33
CA ARG A 31 -12.37 -10.11 3.61
C ARG A 31 -13.29 -9.12 2.90
N ALA A 32 -13.09 -7.82 3.10
CA ALA A 32 -13.85 -6.80 2.41
C ALA A 32 -13.70 -6.93 0.89
N PRO A 33 -14.72 -6.51 0.10
CA PRO A 33 -14.68 -6.57 -1.36
C PRO A 33 -13.61 -5.65 -1.97
N ASP A 34 -13.11 -4.68 -1.20
CA ASP A 34 -12.02 -3.79 -1.58
C ASP A 34 -11.14 -3.42 -0.38
N CYS A 35 -9.99 -2.78 -0.66
CA CYS A 35 -9.02 -2.42 0.38
C CYS A 35 -9.29 -1.07 1.03
N THR A 36 -10.39 -0.39 0.72
CA THR A 36 -10.59 1.01 1.09
C THR A 36 -11.37 1.15 2.39
N THR A 37 -11.29 2.33 2.98
CA THR A 37 -12.17 2.75 4.08
C THR A 37 -12.78 4.09 3.71
N PRO A 38 -14.08 4.31 3.97
CA PRO A 38 -14.68 5.62 3.75
C PRO A 38 -13.96 6.68 4.59
N LEU A 39 -13.50 7.74 3.93
CA LEU A 39 -12.85 8.88 4.58
C LEU A 39 -13.71 10.12 4.40
N GLU A 40 -14.18 10.69 5.51
CA GLU A 40 -14.97 11.93 5.54
C GLU A 40 -14.09 13.16 5.28
N VAL A 41 -13.59 13.29 4.04
CA VAL A 41 -12.68 14.37 3.62
C VAL A 41 -13.27 15.75 3.89
N GLY A 42 -14.55 15.96 3.59
CA GLY A 42 -15.23 17.24 3.81
C GLY A 42 -15.17 17.73 5.26
N ARG A 43 -15.21 16.79 6.22
CA ARG A 43 -15.13 17.11 7.66
C ARG A 43 -13.70 17.25 8.17
N GLN A 44 -12.75 16.51 7.58
CA GLN A 44 -11.35 16.55 8.00
C GLN A 44 -10.60 17.73 7.39
N TRP A 45 -10.96 18.15 6.17
CA TRP A 45 -10.27 19.19 5.41
C TRP A 45 -10.09 20.50 6.19
N PRO A 46 -11.11 21.08 6.87
CA PRO A 46 -10.94 22.32 7.63
C PRO A 46 -9.93 22.20 8.78
N GLY A 47 -9.73 21.00 9.32
CA GLY A 47 -8.81 20.72 10.43
C GLY A 47 -7.35 20.49 10.02
N LEU A 48 -7.07 20.33 8.73
CA LEU A 48 -5.69 20.10 8.25
C LEU A 48 -4.81 21.35 8.45
N PRO A 49 -3.50 21.22 8.70
CA PRO A 49 -2.58 22.35 8.67
C PRO A 49 -2.66 23.14 7.36
N ALA A 50 -2.52 24.47 7.42
CA ALA A 50 -2.64 25.33 6.24
C ALA A 50 -1.66 24.95 5.11
N SER A 51 -0.42 24.57 5.48
CA SER A 51 0.59 24.08 4.53
C SER A 51 0.14 22.80 3.84
N GLN A 52 -0.46 21.86 4.57
CA GLN A 52 -0.97 20.62 4.02
C GLN A 52 -2.18 20.85 3.10
N ARG A 53 -3.08 21.77 3.46
CA ARG A 53 -4.18 22.16 2.55
C ARG A 53 -3.66 22.79 1.27
N ALA A 54 -2.66 23.67 1.35
CA ALA A 54 -2.04 24.28 0.18
C ALA A 54 -1.36 23.24 -0.73
N GLU A 55 -0.72 22.23 -0.15
CA GLU A 55 -0.11 21.11 -0.90
C GLU A 55 -1.17 20.24 -1.60
N LEU A 56 -2.28 19.93 -0.92
CA LEU A 56 -3.29 19.00 -1.42
C LEU A 56 -4.35 19.64 -2.33
N ALA A 57 -4.59 20.95 -2.22
CA ALA A 57 -5.66 21.63 -2.95
C ALA A 57 -5.55 21.49 -4.48
N PRO A 58 -4.38 21.65 -5.13
CA PRO A 58 -4.25 21.43 -6.57
C PRO A 58 -4.59 20.00 -6.99
N LEU A 59 -4.24 19.00 -6.17
CA LEU A 59 -4.54 17.59 -6.43
C LEU A 59 -6.04 17.32 -6.33
N ALA A 60 -6.68 17.90 -5.32
CA ALA A 60 -8.12 17.79 -5.14
C ALA A 60 -8.89 18.45 -6.30
N GLN A 61 -8.45 19.64 -6.73
CA GLN A 61 -9.03 20.32 -7.89
C GLN A 61 -8.86 19.51 -9.18
N ALA A 62 -7.66 18.95 -9.43
CA ALA A 62 -7.42 18.09 -10.59
C ALA A 62 -8.26 16.81 -10.57
N ALA A 63 -8.57 16.29 -9.38
CA ALA A 63 -9.49 15.17 -9.19
C ALA A 63 -10.98 15.56 -9.23
N GLY A 64 -11.31 16.84 -9.40
CA GLY A 64 -12.69 17.34 -9.45
C GLY A 64 -13.42 17.27 -8.10
N LEU A 65 -12.69 17.32 -6.99
CA LEU A 65 -13.25 17.24 -5.64
C LEU A 65 -13.69 18.63 -5.15
N ASP A 66 -14.92 18.73 -4.65
CA ASP A 66 -15.39 19.91 -3.94
C ASP A 66 -15.00 19.82 -2.46
N LEU A 67 -13.90 20.48 -2.10
CA LEU A 67 -13.39 20.49 -0.72
C LEU A 67 -14.24 21.35 0.25
N ASN A 68 -15.23 22.09 -0.26
CA ASN A 68 -16.18 22.82 0.58
C ASN A 68 -17.43 21.99 0.89
N ASP A 69 -17.63 20.84 0.23
CA ASP A 69 -18.72 19.93 0.52
C ASP A 69 -18.44 19.19 1.85
N PRO A 70 -19.19 19.49 2.94
CA PRO A 70 -18.99 18.84 4.23
C PRO A 70 -19.39 17.35 4.22
N THR A 71 -20.08 16.90 3.17
CA THR A 71 -20.52 15.52 2.97
C THR A 71 -19.58 14.72 2.07
N LEU A 72 -18.49 15.32 1.58
CA LEU A 72 -17.51 14.65 0.74
C LEU A 72 -16.88 13.46 1.47
N VAL A 73 -17.20 12.25 1.01
CA VAL A 73 -16.60 10.99 1.47
C VAL A 73 -15.91 10.31 0.30
N LEU A 74 -14.64 9.93 0.49
CA LEU A 74 -13.84 9.26 -0.53
C LEU A 74 -13.36 7.88 -0.06
N PRO A 75 -13.24 6.89 -0.96
CA PRO A 75 -12.59 5.63 -0.65
C PRO A 75 -11.10 5.87 -0.48
N ALA A 76 -10.57 5.60 0.73
CA ALA A 76 -9.17 5.87 1.05
C ALA A 76 -8.39 4.60 1.42
N CYS A 77 -7.10 4.57 1.08
CA CYS A 77 -6.20 3.48 1.40
C CYS A 77 -4.75 3.98 1.53
N ASP A 78 -3.90 3.24 2.26
CA ASP A 78 -2.44 3.41 2.25
C ASP A 78 -1.70 2.23 1.62
N CYS A 79 -0.37 2.38 1.42
CA CYS A 79 0.48 1.38 0.77
C CYS A 79 0.40 0.00 1.44
N SER A 80 0.49 -0.03 2.77
CA SER A 80 0.52 -1.27 3.52
C SER A 80 -0.87 -1.88 3.68
N GLY A 81 -1.92 -1.06 3.79
CA GLY A 81 -3.32 -1.48 3.90
C GLY A 81 -3.79 -2.15 2.62
N PHE A 82 -3.41 -1.57 1.48
CA PHE A 82 -3.57 -2.20 0.18
C PHE A 82 -2.91 -3.58 0.13
N VAL A 83 -1.65 -3.69 0.55
CA VAL A 83 -0.90 -4.96 0.56
C VAL A 83 -1.50 -5.97 1.54
N CYS A 84 -1.87 -5.58 2.76
CA CYS A 84 -2.53 -6.45 3.73
C CYS A 84 -3.83 -7.03 3.17
N TRP A 85 -4.68 -6.19 2.58
CA TRP A 85 -5.92 -6.64 1.94
C TRP A 85 -5.67 -7.57 0.76
N ALA A 86 -4.69 -7.27 -0.07
CA ALA A 86 -4.34 -8.11 -1.22
C ALA A 86 -3.82 -9.49 -0.77
N LEU A 87 -3.05 -9.53 0.32
CA LEU A 87 -2.57 -10.77 0.94
C LEU A 87 -3.66 -11.53 1.73
N GLY A 88 -4.83 -10.92 1.94
CA GLY A 88 -5.89 -11.50 2.75
C GLY A 88 -5.55 -11.58 4.24
N ILE A 89 -4.72 -10.67 4.75
CA ILE A 89 -4.31 -10.61 6.16
C ILE A 89 -4.84 -9.33 6.82
N PRO A 90 -5.23 -9.38 8.12
CA PRO A 90 -5.72 -8.20 8.80
C PRO A 90 -4.59 -7.19 9.00
N ARG A 91 -4.97 -5.90 9.05
CA ARG A 91 -4.03 -4.78 9.26
C ARG A 91 -3.27 -4.85 10.58
N ARG A 92 -3.87 -5.52 11.57
CA ARG A 92 -3.32 -5.70 12.91
C ARG A 92 -3.06 -7.17 13.18
N THR A 93 -1.95 -7.46 13.86
CA THR A 93 -1.69 -8.80 14.41
C THR A 93 -2.71 -9.14 15.50
N ALA A 94 -2.80 -10.42 15.88
CA ALA A 94 -3.59 -10.84 17.03
C ALA A 94 -3.19 -10.12 18.35
N ALA A 95 -1.92 -9.69 18.45
CA ALA A 95 -1.42 -8.89 19.57
C ALA A 95 -1.77 -7.39 19.46
N GLY A 96 -2.46 -6.98 18.39
CA GLY A 96 -2.91 -5.60 18.16
C GLY A 96 -1.88 -4.71 17.44
N GLU A 97 -0.69 -5.23 17.14
CA GLU A 97 0.39 -4.49 16.48
C GLU A 97 0.03 -4.16 15.03
N TRP A 98 0.42 -2.97 14.59
CA TRP A 98 0.13 -2.51 13.24
C TRP A 98 1.14 -3.08 12.24
N ILE A 99 0.67 -3.75 11.19
CA ILE A 99 1.54 -4.18 10.10
C ILE A 99 1.83 -2.94 9.24
N ASN A 100 3.01 -2.36 9.30
CA ASN A 100 3.44 -1.27 8.43
C ASN A 100 4.71 -1.65 7.64
N THR A 101 5.15 -0.74 6.78
CA THR A 101 6.39 -0.90 5.99
C THR A 101 7.59 -1.25 6.86
N ASP A 102 7.72 -0.63 8.03
CA ASP A 102 8.85 -0.86 8.96
C ASP A 102 8.81 -2.28 9.53
N SER A 103 7.64 -2.75 9.95
CA SER A 103 7.45 -4.09 10.50
C SER A 103 7.66 -5.19 9.45
N ILE A 104 7.21 -4.98 8.21
CA ILE A 104 7.40 -5.91 7.10
C ILE A 104 8.89 -6.00 6.76
N TRP A 105 9.55 -4.85 6.65
CA TRP A 105 10.97 -4.77 6.36
C TRP A 105 11.82 -5.40 7.47
N ALA A 106 11.52 -5.09 8.73
CA ALA A 106 12.23 -5.60 9.89
C ALA A 106 12.08 -7.13 10.03
N ASP A 107 10.89 -7.67 9.78
CA ASP A 107 10.68 -9.12 9.77
C ASP A 107 11.49 -9.77 8.64
N ALA A 108 11.42 -9.24 7.42
CA ALA A 108 12.19 -9.76 6.28
C ALA A 108 13.70 -9.73 6.53
N LYS A 109 14.22 -8.69 7.18
CA LYS A 109 15.66 -8.58 7.51
C LYS A 109 16.09 -9.35 8.75
N GLY A 110 15.14 -9.79 9.58
CA GLY A 110 15.39 -10.39 10.88
C GLY A 110 14.87 -11.82 10.96
N ALA A 111 13.87 -12.03 11.83
CA ALA A 111 13.35 -13.35 12.18
C ALA A 111 12.60 -14.05 11.04
N GLN A 112 12.19 -13.29 10.01
CA GLN A 112 11.49 -13.79 8.82
C GLN A 112 10.30 -14.67 9.19
N ARG A 113 9.51 -14.26 10.20
CA ARG A 113 8.37 -15.04 10.67
C ARG A 113 7.30 -15.08 9.60
N GLY A 114 6.94 -13.94 9.05
CA GLY A 114 5.91 -13.78 8.02
C GLY A 114 6.43 -13.52 6.62
N PHE A 115 7.60 -12.88 6.50
CA PHE A 115 8.17 -12.45 5.23
C PHE A 115 9.59 -12.99 5.08
N LEU A 116 9.83 -13.78 4.03
CA LEU A 116 11.13 -14.37 3.73
C LEU A 116 11.94 -13.41 2.85
N LEU A 117 13.19 -13.12 3.20
CA LEU A 117 14.05 -12.25 2.38
C LEU A 117 14.37 -12.90 1.03
N ARG A 118 14.39 -12.10 -0.03
CA ARG A 118 14.69 -12.55 -1.39
C ARG A 118 15.84 -11.73 -1.98
N ALA A 119 16.84 -12.42 -2.52
CA ALA A 119 17.91 -11.78 -3.30
C ALA A 119 17.42 -11.34 -4.69
N GLN A 120 16.47 -12.10 -5.26
CA GLN A 120 15.84 -11.87 -6.55
C GLN A 120 14.32 -11.92 -6.38
N ALA A 121 13.63 -10.96 -6.98
CA ALA A 121 12.18 -10.88 -6.98
C ALA A 121 11.57 -11.99 -7.83
N ALA A 122 10.38 -12.43 -7.43
CA ALA A 122 9.42 -13.15 -8.24
C ALA A 122 8.09 -12.39 -8.28
N ALA A 123 7.25 -12.68 -9.28
CA ALA A 123 5.87 -12.20 -9.27
C ALA A 123 5.15 -12.71 -8.01
N GLY A 124 4.46 -11.81 -7.30
CA GLY A 124 3.82 -12.06 -6.02
C GLY A 124 4.70 -11.77 -4.79
N ASP A 125 6.00 -11.53 -4.97
CA ASP A 125 6.83 -10.97 -3.90
C ASP A 125 6.42 -9.52 -3.58
N LEU A 126 6.81 -9.05 -2.41
CA LEU A 126 6.73 -7.65 -2.05
C LEU A 126 8.07 -6.97 -2.34
N VAL A 127 8.02 -5.69 -2.67
CA VAL A 127 9.15 -4.77 -2.58
C VAL A 127 8.85 -3.72 -1.52
N VAL A 128 9.76 -3.56 -0.55
CA VAL A 128 9.52 -2.74 0.64
C VAL A 128 10.78 -1.99 1.07
N TYR A 129 10.62 -0.73 1.48
CA TYR A 129 11.63 0.00 2.26
C TYR A 129 10.97 0.63 3.51
N PRO A 130 11.71 0.72 4.63
CA PRO A 130 11.21 1.31 5.85
C PRO A 130 11.22 2.83 5.72
N LYS A 131 10.60 3.54 6.66
CA LYS A 131 10.63 4.99 6.74
C LYS A 131 12.07 5.53 6.72
N PRO A 132 12.46 6.33 5.71
CA PRO A 132 13.71 7.09 5.72
C PRO A 132 13.77 8.12 6.85
N ALA A 133 14.98 8.54 7.24
CA ALA A 133 15.18 9.51 8.33
C ALA A 133 14.52 10.88 8.06
N ASP A 134 14.46 11.28 6.79
CA ASP A 134 13.98 12.56 6.28
C ASP A 134 12.55 12.48 5.69
N ALA A 135 11.88 11.34 5.78
CA ALA A 135 10.53 11.16 5.25
C ALA A 135 9.53 10.70 6.31
N LYS A 136 8.24 10.93 6.05
CA LYS A 136 7.16 10.57 6.99
C LYS A 136 6.87 9.07 7.01
N TYR A 137 7.02 8.38 5.88
CA TYR A 137 6.60 6.98 5.71
C TYR A 137 7.59 6.21 4.83
N GLY A 138 7.66 4.90 5.03
CA GLY A 138 8.25 3.97 4.06
C GLY A 138 7.29 3.69 2.90
N HIS A 139 7.59 2.66 2.11
CA HIS A 139 6.67 2.24 1.04
C HIS A 139 6.73 0.73 0.79
N VAL A 140 5.63 0.18 0.29
CA VAL A 140 5.52 -1.23 -0.08
C VAL A 140 4.65 -1.40 -1.31
N GLY A 141 5.00 -2.39 -2.14
CA GLY A 141 4.24 -2.79 -3.32
C GLY A 141 4.35 -4.28 -3.61
N ILE A 142 3.48 -4.78 -4.48
CA ILE A 142 3.44 -6.16 -4.95
C ILE A 142 4.13 -6.21 -6.31
N VAL A 143 5.17 -7.02 -6.43
CA VAL A 143 5.86 -7.27 -7.70
C VAL A 143 4.93 -8.07 -8.61
N THR A 144 4.68 -7.56 -9.82
CA THR A 144 3.80 -8.22 -10.80
C THR A 144 4.54 -8.76 -12.01
N GLU A 145 5.68 -8.16 -12.35
CA GLU A 145 6.56 -8.59 -13.44
C GLU A 145 8.02 -8.46 -13.02
N VAL A 146 8.86 -9.36 -13.52
CA VAL A 146 10.31 -9.38 -13.29
C VAL A 146 11.05 -9.59 -14.62
N ASP A 147 12.30 -9.14 -14.70
CA ASP A 147 13.19 -9.44 -15.83
C ASP A 147 13.96 -10.77 -15.62
N GLY A 148 14.77 -11.15 -16.63
CA GLY A 148 15.59 -12.36 -16.58
C GLY A 148 16.69 -12.38 -15.50
N ALA A 149 16.97 -11.25 -14.85
CA ALA A 149 17.88 -11.14 -13.71
C ALA A 149 17.15 -11.18 -12.36
N GLY A 150 15.82 -11.35 -12.36
CA GLY A 150 15.00 -11.34 -11.15
C GLY A 150 14.84 -9.96 -10.53
N ARG A 151 14.91 -8.89 -11.33
CA ARG A 151 14.59 -7.52 -10.89
C ARG A 151 13.14 -7.23 -11.21
N ALA A 152 12.41 -6.60 -10.29
CA ALA A 152 11.05 -6.14 -10.57
C ALA A 152 11.06 -5.17 -11.78
N THR A 153 10.10 -5.32 -12.68
CA THR A 153 9.85 -4.42 -13.81
C THR A 153 8.49 -3.75 -13.71
N ARG A 154 7.54 -4.39 -13.01
CA ARG A 154 6.24 -3.81 -12.65
C ARG A 154 5.91 -4.08 -11.20
N VAL A 155 5.30 -3.08 -10.56
CA VAL A 155 4.87 -3.13 -9.17
C VAL A 155 3.49 -2.50 -9.06
N LEU A 156 2.57 -3.19 -8.38
CA LEU A 156 1.29 -2.65 -7.91
C LEU A 156 1.47 -2.04 -6.52
N HIS A 157 1.12 -0.77 -6.35
CA HIS A 157 1.24 -0.09 -5.06
C HIS A 157 0.26 1.08 -4.93
N CYS A 158 -0.02 1.46 -3.69
CA CYS A 158 -0.84 2.62 -3.33
C CYS A 158 0.04 3.79 -2.88
N SER A 159 0.00 4.95 -3.54
CA SER A 159 0.82 6.11 -3.16
C SER A 159 0.17 7.46 -3.48
N ALA A 160 0.56 8.50 -2.73
CA ALA A 160 0.14 9.88 -3.02
C ALA A 160 0.63 10.35 -4.41
N LEU A 161 1.84 9.93 -4.81
CA LEU A 161 2.38 10.27 -6.13
C LEU A 161 1.56 9.65 -7.26
N ASN A 162 1.12 8.40 -7.12
CA ASN A 162 0.22 7.76 -8.09
C ASN A 162 -1.08 8.55 -8.26
N PHE A 163 -1.66 9.01 -7.14
CA PHE A 163 -2.85 9.84 -7.13
C PHE A 163 -2.60 11.16 -7.87
N ALA A 164 -1.53 11.87 -7.53
CA ALA A 164 -1.17 13.14 -8.14
C ALA A 164 -0.92 13.06 -9.65
N LEU A 165 -0.35 11.95 -10.12
CA LEU A 165 -0.02 11.75 -11.54
C LEU A 165 -1.16 11.13 -12.36
N ALA A 166 -2.34 10.89 -11.77
CA ALA A 166 -3.47 10.31 -12.47
C ALA A 166 -4.44 11.42 -12.90
N PRO A 167 -4.89 11.46 -14.19
CA PRO A 167 -5.79 12.50 -14.70
C PRO A 167 -7.12 12.69 -13.94
N ALA A 168 -7.52 11.73 -13.11
CA ALA A 168 -8.71 11.80 -12.27
C ALA A 168 -8.46 11.34 -10.82
N GLY A 169 -7.19 11.29 -10.39
CA GLY A 169 -6.77 10.80 -9.08
C GLY A 169 -6.98 9.30 -8.89
N ASP A 170 -5.91 8.50 -8.81
CA ASP A 170 -5.99 7.13 -8.31
C ASP A 170 -4.66 6.72 -7.67
N ALA A 171 -4.69 6.47 -6.36
CA ALA A 171 -3.51 6.11 -5.60
C ALA A 171 -3.01 4.71 -5.94
N ILE A 172 -3.89 3.80 -6.38
CA ILE A 172 -3.54 2.40 -6.66
C ILE A 172 -3.25 2.26 -8.15
N ARG A 173 -1.98 2.00 -8.47
CA ARG A 173 -1.51 1.87 -9.86
C ARG A 173 -0.45 0.78 -9.98
N GLU A 174 -0.34 0.25 -11.19
CA GLU A 174 0.77 -0.59 -11.63
C GLU A 174 1.78 0.28 -12.37
N THR A 175 3.01 0.38 -11.86
CA THR A 175 4.04 1.25 -12.44
C THR A 175 5.38 0.52 -12.56
N ALA A 176 6.34 1.16 -13.24
CA ALA A 176 7.75 0.79 -13.08
C ALA A 176 8.19 0.96 -11.61
N PRO A 177 9.22 0.23 -11.14
CA PRO A 177 9.64 0.21 -9.73
C PRO A 177 10.51 1.42 -9.32
N ALA A 178 10.50 2.52 -10.07
CA ALA A 178 11.47 3.61 -9.93
C ALA A 178 11.57 4.14 -8.49
N VAL A 179 10.43 4.30 -7.80
CA VAL A 179 10.39 4.76 -6.40
C VAL A 179 11.13 3.81 -5.43
N PHE A 180 11.11 2.51 -5.71
CA PHE A 180 11.81 1.51 -4.90
C PHE A 180 13.29 1.41 -5.30
N ALA A 181 13.59 1.51 -6.59
CA ALA A 181 14.97 1.45 -7.10
C ALA A 181 15.85 2.62 -6.61
N GLN A 182 15.24 3.77 -6.31
CA GLN A 182 15.92 4.94 -5.75
C GLN A 182 16.20 4.82 -4.24
N GLN A 183 15.62 3.83 -3.57
CA GLN A 183 15.75 3.64 -2.13
C GLN A 183 16.71 2.49 -1.84
N ALA A 184 17.91 2.81 -1.34
CA ALA A 184 18.95 1.82 -1.05
C ALA A 184 18.54 0.77 0.00
N ALA A 185 17.57 1.11 0.86
CA ALA A 185 17.03 0.20 1.85
C ALA A 185 15.96 -0.77 1.30
N SER A 186 15.58 -0.65 0.01
CA SER A 186 14.58 -1.53 -0.61
C SER A 186 15.03 -2.98 -0.59
N VAL A 187 14.13 -3.86 -0.18
CA VAL A 187 14.31 -5.31 -0.23
C VAL A 187 13.13 -5.98 -0.91
N TYR A 188 13.38 -7.15 -1.49
CA TYR A 188 12.33 -8.06 -1.90
C TYR A 188 12.05 -9.06 -0.78
N CYS A 189 10.79 -9.36 -0.53
CA CYS A 189 10.42 -10.42 0.39
C CYS A 189 9.19 -11.21 -0.08
N GLN A 190 9.23 -12.52 0.17
CA GLN A 190 8.13 -13.42 -0.14
C GLN A 190 7.20 -13.54 1.08
N PRO A 191 5.90 -13.23 0.95
CA PRO A 191 4.94 -13.51 2.01
C PRO A 191 4.76 -15.02 2.19
N LYS A 192 4.90 -15.53 3.42
CA LYS A 192 4.72 -16.95 3.70
C LYS A 192 3.26 -17.38 3.53
N THR A 193 3.08 -18.63 3.14
CA THR A 193 1.75 -19.24 3.00
C THR A 193 0.99 -19.33 4.34
N SER A 194 1.71 -19.44 5.44
CA SER A 194 1.16 -19.46 6.80
C SER A 194 0.84 -18.07 7.34
N LEU A 195 1.16 -16.99 6.61
CA LEU A 195 1.08 -15.61 7.13
C LEU A 195 -0.33 -15.28 7.66
N ALA A 196 -1.39 -15.68 6.95
CA ALA A 196 -2.75 -15.45 7.41
C ALA A 196 -3.07 -16.14 8.76
N ALA A 197 -2.61 -17.38 8.95
CA ALA A 197 -2.77 -18.12 10.20
C ALA A 197 -1.96 -17.47 11.34
N MET A 198 -0.73 -17.06 11.04
CA MET A 198 0.18 -16.39 11.98
C MET A 198 -0.39 -15.09 12.50
N VAL A 199 -0.87 -14.23 11.59
CA VAL A 199 -1.37 -12.90 11.94
C VAL A 199 -2.70 -12.98 12.68
N SER A 200 -3.54 -13.99 12.39
CA SER A 200 -4.83 -14.20 13.06
C SER A 200 -4.73 -14.94 14.41
N GLY A 201 -3.54 -15.34 14.85
CA GLY A 201 -3.34 -16.09 16.10
C GLY A 201 -3.93 -17.50 16.06
N ARG A 202 -4.13 -18.07 14.86
CA ARG A 202 -4.71 -19.42 14.64
C ARG A 202 -3.60 -20.45 14.38
N MET A 203 -2.60 -20.50 15.25
CA MET A 203 -1.53 -21.50 15.20
C MET A 203 -1.72 -22.56 16.27
#